data_AF-Q76F77-F1
#
_entry.id   AF-Q76F77-F1
#
_cell.length_a   1.000
_cell.length_b   1.000
_cell.length_c   1.000
_cell.angle_alpha   90.00
_cell.angle_beta   90.00
_cell.angle_gamma   90.00
#
_symmetry.space_group_name_H-M   'P 1'
#
loop_
_entity.id
_entity.type
_entity.pdbx_description
1 polymer ?
#
loop_
_entity_poly.entity_id
_entity_poly.type
_entity_poly.pdbx_seq_one_letter_code
_entity_poly.pdbx_strand_id
1 'polypeptide(L)'
;VERDRTLGYQEPHWKEFHFDLTQIPAGEAVTAAEFRIYKEPSTHPLNTTLHISMFEVVQEHSNRESDLFFLDLQTLRSGDEGWLVLDITAASDRWLLNHHKDLGLRLYVETAD
;
A
#
# COMPACT_ATOMS: atom_id res chain seq x y z
N VAL A 1 13.81 0.33 41.47
CA VAL A 1 12.45 0.64 40.97
C VAL A 1 12.53 1.95 40.23
N GLU A 2 11.97 1.99 39.02
CA GLU A 2 11.67 3.13 38.11
C GLU A 2 11.99 2.70 36.66
N ARG A 3 11.12 1.90 36.04
CA ARG A 3 9.95 2.29 35.23
C ARG A 3 10.32 2.86 33.85
N ASP A 4 10.57 1.91 32.95
CA ASP A 4 10.08 1.83 31.57
C ASP A 4 9.15 2.97 31.10
N ARG A 5 9.57 3.72 30.07
CA ARG A 5 8.76 4.72 29.35
C ARG A 5 9.48 5.32 28.12
N THR A 6 9.93 4.51 27.16
CA THR A 6 10.24 5.01 25.78
C THR A 6 10.14 3.93 24.68
N LEU A 7 9.29 2.90 24.82
CA LEU A 7 8.81 2.18 23.64
C LEU A 7 7.76 3.06 22.94
N GLY A 8 8.23 4.17 22.36
CA GLY A 8 7.41 4.96 21.45
C GLY A 8 7.11 4.07 20.25
N TYR A 9 5.83 3.77 20.03
CA TYR A 9 5.36 3.14 18.81
C TYR A 9 5.95 3.94 17.63
N GLN A 10 6.97 3.39 16.97
CA GLN A 10 7.37 3.90 15.67
C GLN A 10 6.19 3.60 14.76
N GLU A 11 5.59 4.64 14.18
CA GLU A 11 4.56 4.42 13.17
C GLU A 11 5.15 3.50 12.09
N PRO A 12 4.36 2.54 11.56
CA PRO A 12 4.83 1.70 10.48
C PRO A 12 5.31 2.59 9.33
N HIS A 13 6.39 2.19 8.67
CA HIS A 13 6.94 2.87 7.49
C HIS A 13 6.08 2.67 6.23
N TRP A 14 4.84 2.24 6.42
CA TRP A 14 3.87 1.91 5.40
C TRP A 14 2.48 2.37 5.82
N LYS A 15 1.58 2.50 4.84
CA LYS A 15 0.17 2.80 5.06
C LYS A 15 -0.71 1.72 4.43
N GLU A 16 -1.67 1.23 5.19
CA GLU A 16 -2.67 0.28 4.70
C GLU A 16 -3.96 0.96 4.27
N PHE A 17 -4.56 0.40 3.22
CA PHE A 17 -5.84 0.79 2.66
C PHE A 17 -6.71 -0.46 2.51
N HIS A 18 -7.90 -0.41 3.10
CA HIS A 18 -8.86 -1.50 3.00
C HIS A 18 -10.05 -1.11 2.14
N PHE A 19 -10.57 -2.07 1.40
CA PHE A 19 -11.64 -1.87 0.43
C PHE A 19 -12.82 -2.79 0.72
N ASP A 20 -14.02 -2.32 0.43
CA ASP A 20 -15.22 -3.12 0.42
C ASP A 20 -15.62 -3.42 -1.03
N LEU A 21 -15.45 -4.68 -1.45
CA LEU A 21 -15.80 -5.14 -2.80
C LEU A 21 -17.20 -5.71 -2.89
N THR A 22 -18.02 -5.65 -1.84
CA THR A 22 -19.44 -6.05 -1.91
C THR A 22 -20.25 -5.23 -2.90
N GLN A 23 -19.70 -4.08 -3.32
CA GLN A 23 -20.26 -3.22 -4.37
C GLN A 23 -20.04 -3.77 -5.79
N ILE A 24 -19.20 -4.80 -6.00
CA ILE A 24 -19.00 -5.43 -7.31
C ILE A 24 -20.11 -6.46 -7.55
N PRO A 25 -20.92 -6.33 -8.62
CA PRO A 25 -22.00 -7.27 -8.92
C PRO A 25 -21.50 -8.70 -9.15
N ALA A 26 -22.27 -9.68 -8.68
CA ALA A 26 -21.96 -11.09 -8.91
C ALA A 26 -22.02 -11.44 -10.40
N GLY A 27 -20.99 -12.15 -10.89
CA GLY A 27 -20.87 -12.57 -12.28
C GLY A 27 -20.10 -11.60 -13.18
N GLU A 28 -19.64 -10.47 -12.65
CA GLU A 28 -18.70 -9.59 -13.33
C GLU A 28 -17.26 -9.95 -13.00
N ALA A 29 -16.36 -9.82 -13.98
CA ALA A 29 -14.92 -10.01 -13.80
C ALA A 29 -14.22 -8.66 -13.86
N VAL A 30 -13.26 -8.42 -12.97
CA VAL A 30 -12.40 -7.24 -13.06
C VAL A 30 -11.42 -7.43 -14.21
N THR A 31 -11.45 -6.49 -15.15
CA THR A 31 -10.55 -6.49 -16.31
C THR A 31 -9.28 -5.67 -16.06
N ALA A 32 -9.40 -4.63 -15.25
CA ALA A 32 -8.31 -3.79 -14.78
C ALA A 32 -8.73 -3.11 -13.48
N ALA A 33 -7.76 -2.85 -12.60
CA ALA A 33 -7.97 -2.04 -11.41
C ALA A 33 -6.73 -1.19 -11.12
N GLU A 34 -6.97 0.06 -10.74
CA GLU A 34 -5.92 1.03 -10.43
C GLU A 34 -6.15 1.61 -9.04
N PHE A 35 -5.08 1.69 -8.25
CA PHE A 35 -5.05 2.49 -7.04
C PHE A 35 -4.46 3.86 -7.36
N ARG A 36 -5.24 4.92 -7.14
CA ARG A 36 -4.82 6.29 -7.44
C ARG A 36 -4.62 7.08 -6.16
N ILE A 37 -3.43 7.65 -6.01
CA ILE A 37 -3.07 8.52 -4.89
C ILE A 37 -2.47 9.82 -5.41
N TYR A 38 -2.83 10.93 -4.79
CA TYR A 38 -2.25 12.22 -5.14
C TYR A 38 -1.00 12.46 -4.29
N LYS A 39 0.11 12.75 -4.96
CA LYS A 39 1.33 13.19 -4.32
C LYS A 39 1.39 14.71 -4.30
N GLU A 40 1.41 15.26 -3.10
CA GLU A 40 1.69 16.67 -2.86
C GLU A 40 3.20 16.98 -2.99
N PRO A 41 3.58 18.23 -3.30
CA PRO A 41 4.98 18.65 -3.33
C PRO A 41 5.67 18.41 -1.98
N SER A 42 6.86 17.79 -1.99
CA SER A 42 7.61 17.59 -0.75
C SER A 42 8.23 18.90 -0.25
N THR A 43 8.14 19.16 1.06
CA THR A 43 8.95 20.20 1.73
C THR A 43 10.41 19.78 1.96
N HIS A 44 10.74 18.53 1.67
CA HIS A 44 12.05 17.89 1.81
C HIS A 44 12.96 18.17 0.60
N PRO A 45 14.27 17.83 0.66
CA PRO A 45 15.20 18.09 -0.45
C PRO A 45 14.67 17.52 -1.76
N LEU A 46 14.53 18.37 -2.78
CA LEU A 46 13.92 18.04 -4.07
C LEU A 46 14.71 17.01 -4.90
N ASN A 47 15.96 16.74 -4.51
CA ASN A 47 16.90 15.88 -5.23
C ASN A 47 16.92 14.43 -4.74
N THR A 48 16.07 14.06 -3.78
CA THR A 48 15.91 12.68 -3.33
C THR A 48 15.03 11.90 -4.30
N THR A 49 15.37 10.64 -4.55
CA THR A 49 14.53 9.72 -5.30
C THR A 49 13.66 8.92 -4.35
N LEU A 50 12.37 8.85 -4.64
CA LEU A 50 11.39 8.06 -3.90
C LEU A 50 11.07 6.79 -4.68
N HIS A 51 11.04 5.67 -3.97
CA HIS A 51 10.48 4.40 -4.41
C HIS A 51 9.15 4.20 -3.71
N ILE A 52 8.07 4.15 -4.49
CA ILE A 52 6.72 3.91 -4.01
C ILE A 52 6.31 2.51 -4.44
N SER A 53 6.27 1.59 -3.49
CA SER A 53 5.91 0.19 -3.74
C SER A 53 4.54 -0.12 -3.15
N MET A 54 3.77 -0.90 -3.90
CA MET A 54 2.42 -1.34 -3.55
C MET A 54 2.39 -2.85 -3.40
N PHE A 55 1.77 -3.33 -2.33
CA PHE A 55 1.60 -4.74 -2.04
C PHE A 55 0.16 -5.06 -1.68
N GLU A 56 -0.29 -6.27 -2.03
CA GLU A 56 -1.45 -6.88 -1.40
C GLU A 56 -1.03 -7.52 -0.08
N VAL A 57 -1.86 -7.34 0.95
CA VAL A 57 -1.79 -8.09 2.20
C VAL A 57 -2.52 -9.42 2.00
N VAL A 58 -1.77 -10.50 1.82
CA VAL A 58 -2.33 -11.83 1.53
C VAL A 58 -2.80 -12.51 2.82
N GLN A 59 -2.06 -12.32 3.90
CA GLN A 59 -2.38 -12.87 5.21
C GLN A 59 -1.79 -12.01 6.32
N GLU A 60 -2.63 -11.62 7.27
CA GLU A 60 -2.20 -10.98 8.51
C GLU A 60 -1.81 -12.03 9.56
N HIS A 61 -0.78 -11.70 10.35
CA HIS A 61 -0.32 -12.54 11.46
C HIS A 61 -0.29 -11.71 12.74
N SER A 62 -0.76 -12.28 13.85
CA SER A 62 -0.77 -11.58 15.15
C SER A 62 0.60 -11.56 15.84
N ASN A 63 1.55 -12.38 15.37
CA ASN A 63 2.85 -12.59 16.01
C ASN A 63 4.05 -12.31 15.09
N ARG A 64 3.82 -11.91 13.83
CA ARG A 64 4.86 -11.59 12.84
C ARG A 64 4.32 -10.63 11.78
N GLU A 65 5.17 -10.18 10.87
CA GLU A 65 4.73 -9.38 9.73
C GLU A 65 3.76 -10.14 8.82
N SER A 66 2.86 -9.39 8.20
CA SER A 66 1.91 -9.91 7.21
C SER A 66 2.65 -10.50 6.00
N ASP A 67 2.08 -11.56 5.41
CA ASP A 67 2.57 -12.07 4.13
C ASP A 67 2.10 -11.12 3.02
N LEU A 68 3.04 -10.58 2.25
CA LEU A 68 2.81 -9.57 1.23
C LEU A 68 3.02 -10.12 -0.18
N PHE A 69 2.21 -9.65 -1.12
CA PHE A 69 2.41 -9.91 -2.55
C PHE A 69 2.66 -8.59 -3.28
N PHE A 70 3.80 -8.48 -3.96
CA PHE A 70 4.16 -7.28 -4.72
C PHE A 70 3.21 -7.04 -5.90
N LEU A 71 2.76 -5.80 -6.06
CA LEU A 71 1.85 -5.39 -7.14
C LEU A 71 2.53 -4.43 -8.12
N ASP A 72 3.07 -3.33 -7.62
CA ASP A 72 3.62 -2.27 -8.46
C ASP A 72 4.73 -1.47 -7.74
N LEU A 73 5.60 -0.83 -8.52
CA LEU A 73 6.67 0.05 -8.06
C LEU A 73 6.77 1.26 -8.99
N GLN A 74 6.65 2.46 -8.41
CA GLN A 74 6.91 3.71 -9.10
C GLN A 74 8.11 4.42 -8.50
N THR A 75 8.93 5.01 -9.37
CA THR A 75 10.10 5.79 -8.99
C THR A 75 9.93 7.20 -9.50
N LEU A 76 10.12 8.17 -8.60
CA LEU A 76 9.91 9.58 -8.88
C LEU A 76 10.82 10.44 -8.00
N ARG A 77 11.01 11.69 -8.38
CA ARG A 77 11.72 12.66 -7.53
C ARG A 77 10.81 13.11 -6.40
N SER A 78 11.39 13.42 -5.24
CA SER A 78 10.67 14.01 -4.11
C SER A 78 9.92 15.29 -4.51
N GLY A 79 10.49 16.10 -5.40
CA GLY A 79 9.87 17.31 -5.95
C GLY A 79 8.72 17.11 -6.94
N ASP A 80 8.50 15.90 -7.46
CA ASP A 80 7.42 15.65 -8.43
C ASP A 80 6.05 15.72 -7.72
N GLU A 81 5.05 16.33 -8.36
CA GLU A 81 3.67 16.47 -7.88
C GLU A 81 2.69 15.84 -8.88
N GLY A 82 1.61 15.24 -8.39
CA GLY A 82 0.51 14.78 -9.24
C GLY A 82 -0.09 13.45 -8.84
N TRP A 83 -0.98 12.94 -9.69
CA TRP A 83 -1.60 11.63 -9.50
C TRP A 83 -0.63 10.51 -9.85
N LEU A 84 -0.47 9.60 -8.91
CA LEU A 84 0.15 8.30 -9.12
C LEU A 84 -0.94 7.27 -9.38
N VAL A 85 -0.68 6.38 -10.33
CA VAL A 85 -1.63 5.35 -10.76
C VAL A 85 -0.94 4.00 -10.66
N LEU A 86 -1.19 3.26 -9.58
CA LEU A 86 -0.56 1.97 -9.30
C LEU A 86 -1.47 0.84 -9.77
N ASP A 87 -0.91 -0.13 -10.48
CA ASP A 87 -1.67 -1.30 -10.96
C ASP A 87 -1.97 -2.26 -9.79
N ILE A 88 -3.26 -2.52 -9.56
CA ILE A 88 -3.72 -3.47 -8.54
C ILE A 88 -4.60 -4.58 -9.14
N THR A 89 -4.58 -4.74 -10.47
CA THR A 89 -5.41 -5.69 -11.21
C THR A 89 -5.27 -7.10 -10.65
N ALA A 90 -4.03 -7.54 -10.40
CA ALA A 90 -3.75 -8.86 -9.86
C ALA A 90 -4.35 -9.10 -8.47
N ALA A 91 -4.42 -8.07 -7.61
CA ALA A 91 -5.06 -8.17 -6.30
C ALA A 91 -6.58 -8.26 -6.44
N SER A 92 -7.16 -7.39 -7.27
CA SER A 92 -8.62 -7.36 -7.49
C SER A 92 -9.19 -8.66 -8.03
N ASP A 93 -8.47 -9.35 -8.92
CA ASP A 93 -8.85 -10.68 -9.43
C ASP A 93 -8.87 -11.73 -8.31
N ARG A 94 -7.84 -11.77 -7.47
CA ARG A 94 -7.77 -12.70 -6.32
C ARG A 94 -8.85 -12.46 -5.28
N TRP A 95 -9.18 -11.20 -5.01
CA TRP A 95 -10.21 -10.83 -4.05
C TRP A 95 -11.62 -11.24 -4.52
N LEU A 96 -11.89 -11.11 -5.81
CA LEU A 96 -13.15 -11.59 -6.39
C LEU A 96 -13.28 -13.11 -6.32
N LEU A 97 -12.19 -13.85 -6.57
CA LEU A 97 -12.17 -15.30 -6.44
C LEU A 97 -12.36 -15.76 -4.99
N ASN A 98 -11.89 -14.97 -4.02
CA ASN A 98 -11.90 -15.29 -2.61
C ASN A 98 -12.78 -14.29 -1.84
N HIS A 99 -14.10 -14.45 -1.94
CA HIS A 99 -15.16 -13.56 -1.42
C HIS A 99 -15.08 -13.12 0.08
N HIS A 100 -14.06 -13.48 0.86
CA HIS A 100 -14.04 -13.30 2.32
C HIS A 100 -12.64 -13.23 2.96
N LYS A 101 -11.66 -12.54 2.36
CA LYS A 101 -10.37 -12.31 3.06
C LYS A 101 -9.96 -10.86 3.06
N ASP A 102 -9.33 -10.47 4.17
CA ASP A 102 -8.91 -9.13 4.53
C ASP A 102 -8.31 -8.39 3.34
N LEU A 103 -9.11 -7.50 2.76
CA LEU A 103 -8.80 -6.76 1.55
C LEU A 103 -7.87 -5.62 1.93
N GLY A 104 -6.56 -5.86 1.93
CA GLY A 104 -5.56 -4.88 2.31
C GLY A 104 -4.60 -4.58 1.18
N LEU A 105 -4.41 -3.30 0.88
CA LEU A 105 -3.26 -2.80 0.15
C LEU A 105 -2.30 -2.12 1.11
N ARG A 106 -1.01 -2.37 0.97
CA ARG A 106 0.04 -1.73 1.75
C ARG A 106 0.95 -0.93 0.83
N LEU A 107 1.05 0.37 1.10
CA LEU A 107 1.87 1.33 0.38
C LEU A 107 3.13 1.65 1.19
N TYR A 108 4.29 1.50 0.58
CA TYR A 108 5.58 1.89 1.15
C TYR A 108 6.16 3.07 0.38
N VAL A 109 6.89 3.92 1.08
CA VAL A 109 7.67 5.00 0.47
C VAL A 109 9.08 4.95 1.07
N GLU A 110 10.06 4.67 0.22
CA GLU A 110 11.46 4.57 0.61
C GLU A 110 12.29 5.62 -0.14
N THR A 111 13.26 6.22 0.54
CA THR A 111 14.25 7.12 -0.07
C THR A 111 15.44 6.30 -0.55
N ALA A 112 15.88 6.49 -1.79
CA ALA A 112 16.99 5.76 -2.39
C ALA A 112 18.39 6.29 -1.98
N ASP A 113 18.48 6.95 -0.82
CA ASP A 113 19.66 7.71 -0.36
C ASP A 113 20.79 6.83 0.20
#